data_AF-A0A7Y2L021-F1
#
_entry.id   AF-A0A7Y2L021-F1
#
_cell.length_a   1.000
_cell.length_b   1.000
_cell.length_c   1.000
_cell.angle_alpha   90.00
_cell.angle_beta   90.00
_cell.angle_gamma   90.00
#
_symmetry.space_group_name_H-M   'P 1'
#
loop_
_entity.id
_entity.type
_entity.pdbx_description
1 polymer ?
#
loop_
_entity_poly.entity_id
_entity_poly.type
_entity_poly.pdbx_seq_one_letter_code
_entity_poly.pdbx_strand_id
1 'polypeptide(L)'
;LEIDKGFITSIHGGFEAEYLRDYLKYFNDPEVYGISHIGWGLQPRAQWTAMGLHDKNDGMCMDARAFEGNFLFSTGPNTEVGGTRKTPCHLDIPLRHCDIYLDDQAVVAGGVVLAR
;
A
#
# COMPACT_ATOMS: atom_id res chain seq x y z
N LEU A 1 4.10 -9.95 -4.47
CA LEU A 1 3.11 -10.52 -3.53
C LEU A 1 2.14 -11.33 -4.36
N GLU A 2 1.85 -12.57 -3.99
CA GLU A 2 0.73 -13.32 -4.55
C GLU A 2 -0.48 -13.13 -3.65
N ILE A 3 -1.64 -12.87 -4.24
CA ILE A 3 -2.88 -12.57 -3.52
C ILE A 3 -3.96 -13.53 -4.01
N ASP A 4 -4.61 -14.24 -3.08
CA ASP A 4 -5.79 -15.06 -3.34
C ASP A 4 -6.90 -14.71 -2.35
N LYS A 5 -8.13 -14.57 -2.84
CA LYS A 5 -9.34 -14.28 -2.03
C LYS A 5 -9.17 -13.15 -1.00
N GLY A 6 -8.44 -12.10 -1.37
CA GLY A 6 -8.23 -10.93 -0.53
C GLY A 6 -7.12 -11.05 0.53
N PHE A 7 -6.31 -12.11 0.48
CA PHE A 7 -5.16 -12.32 1.37
C PHE A 7 -3.87 -12.53 0.59
N ILE A 8 -2.76 -11.99 1.11
CA ILE A 8 -1.42 -12.32 0.66
C ILE A 8 -1.14 -13.77 1.03
N THR A 9 -0.93 -14.63 0.02
CA THR A 9 -0.59 -16.05 0.21
C THR A 9 0.90 -16.31 0.12
N SER A 10 1.62 -15.48 -0.65
CA SER A 10 3.06 -15.63 -0.83
C SER A 10 3.79 -14.29 -0.95
N ILE A 11 4.96 -14.21 -0.33
CA ILE A 11 5.89 -13.07 -0.41
C ILE A 11 7.23 -13.58 -0.92
N HIS A 12 7.57 -13.23 -2.16
CA HIS A 12 8.80 -13.65 -2.84
C HIS A 12 9.74 -12.49 -3.10
N GLY A 13 11.04 -12.77 -3.16
CA GLY A 13 12.11 -11.80 -3.40
C GLY A 13 13.37 -12.16 -2.62
N GLY A 14 14.32 -11.23 -2.61
CA GLY A 14 15.55 -11.32 -1.81
C GLY A 14 15.35 -10.79 -0.38
N PHE A 15 16.27 -9.92 0.04
CA PHE A 15 16.35 -9.39 1.39
C PHE A 15 15.06 -8.68 1.85
N GLU A 16 14.50 -7.78 1.05
CA GLU A 16 13.29 -7.02 1.42
C GLU A 16 12.09 -7.94 1.65
N ALA A 17 11.98 -9.02 0.87
CA ALA A 17 10.93 -10.01 1.04
C ALA A 17 11.13 -10.84 2.32
N GLU A 18 12.37 -11.19 2.67
CA GLU A 18 12.69 -11.85 3.93
C GLU A 18 12.37 -10.96 5.14
N TYR A 19 12.81 -9.71 5.09
CA TYR A 19 12.54 -8.71 6.12
C TYR A 19 11.03 -8.52 6.33
N LEU A 20 10.26 -8.41 5.23
CA LEU A 20 8.81 -8.27 5.29
C LEU A 20 8.13 -9.52 5.88
N ARG A 21 8.55 -10.73 5.48
CA ARG A 21 8.00 -11.98 6.02
C ARG A 21 8.24 -12.08 7.53
N ASP A 22 9.44 -11.73 7.98
CA ASP A 22 9.77 -11.78 9.41
C ASP A 22 8.95 -10.76 10.21
N TYR A 23 8.82 -9.52 9.69
CA TYR A 23 8.01 -8.48 10.31
C TYR A 23 6.53 -8.86 10.43
N LEU A 24 5.91 -9.41 9.37
CA LEU A 24 4.51 -9.83 9.42
C LEU A 24 4.30 -11.02 10.36
N LYS A 25 5.23 -11.99 10.35
CA LYS A 25 5.19 -13.18 11.22
C LYS A 25 5.27 -12.83 12.70
N TYR A 26 6.00 -11.77 13.08
CA TYR A 26 6.14 -11.32 14.46
C TYR A 26 4.80 -11.15 15.19
N PHE A 27 3.76 -10.68 14.48
CA PHE A 27 2.43 -10.46 15.06
C PHE A 27 1.67 -11.75 15.37
N ASN A 28 2.10 -12.90 14.83
CA ASN A 28 1.49 -14.21 15.04
C ASN A 28 -0.03 -14.22 14.81
N ASP A 29 -0.48 -13.56 13.74
CA ASP A 29 -1.88 -13.35 13.42
C ASP A 29 -2.11 -13.49 11.90
N PRO A 30 -2.98 -14.41 11.43
CA PRO A 30 -3.25 -14.55 10.01
C PRO A 30 -3.98 -13.34 9.39
N GLU A 31 -4.63 -12.49 10.19
CA GLU A 31 -5.34 -11.30 9.68
C GLU A 31 -4.38 -10.26 9.07
N VAL A 32 -3.09 -10.27 9.43
CA VAL A 32 -2.08 -9.30 8.96
C VAL A 32 -1.90 -9.33 7.44
N TYR A 33 -2.24 -10.45 6.80
CA TYR A 33 -2.06 -10.68 5.38
C TYR A 33 -3.27 -10.23 4.54
N GLY A 34 -4.38 -9.82 5.15
CA GLY A 34 -5.57 -9.39 4.42
C GLY A 34 -5.38 -8.02 3.76
N ILE A 35 -5.79 -7.87 2.50
CA ILE A 35 -5.81 -6.56 1.82
C ILE A 35 -6.89 -5.68 2.45
N SER A 36 -6.53 -4.43 2.76
CA SER A 36 -7.41 -3.41 3.36
C SER A 36 -7.86 -2.40 2.31
N HIS A 37 -7.54 -1.11 2.44
CA HIS A 37 -7.93 -0.12 1.44
C HIS A 37 -7.03 -0.16 0.20
N ILE A 38 -7.60 0.24 -0.94
CA ILE A 38 -6.90 0.43 -2.22
C ILE A 38 -7.33 1.78 -2.82
N GLY A 39 -6.44 2.46 -3.53
CA GLY A 39 -6.73 3.73 -4.16
C GLY A 39 -5.52 4.32 -4.91
N TRP A 40 -5.62 5.59 -5.26
CA TRP A 40 -4.55 6.32 -5.95
C TRP A 40 -4.40 7.76 -5.43
N GLY A 41 -3.19 8.29 -5.57
CA GLY A 41 -2.83 9.63 -5.10
C GLY A 41 -3.26 10.75 -6.05
N LEU A 42 -3.68 11.87 -5.48
CA LEU A 42 -4.12 13.08 -6.19
C LEU A 42 -3.45 14.37 -5.67
N GLN A 43 -2.38 14.25 -4.87
CA GLN A 43 -1.69 15.42 -4.33
C GLN A 43 -0.43 15.73 -5.16
N PRO A 44 -0.47 16.69 -6.10
CA PRO A 44 0.69 17.02 -6.92
C PRO A 44 1.83 17.68 -6.13
N ARG A 45 1.56 18.21 -4.92
CA ARG A 45 2.59 18.77 -4.04
C ARG A 45 3.32 17.71 -3.22
N ALA A 46 2.74 16.53 -3.07
CA ALA A 46 3.39 15.40 -2.41
C ALA A 46 4.40 14.78 -3.36
N GLN A 47 5.59 14.45 -2.85
CA GLN A 47 6.70 14.00 -3.67
C GLN A 47 7.18 12.61 -3.24
N TRP A 48 7.19 11.66 -4.18
CA TRP A 48 7.76 10.33 -3.94
C TRP A 48 9.18 10.37 -3.37
N THR A 49 9.97 11.37 -3.74
CA THR A 49 11.35 11.56 -3.29
C THR A 49 11.47 12.08 -1.85
N ALA A 50 10.43 12.70 -1.29
CA ALA A 50 10.51 13.38 0.00
C ALA A 50 10.93 12.45 1.14
N MET A 51 10.52 11.17 1.10
CA MET A 51 10.90 10.19 2.13
C MET A 51 12.42 10.03 2.26
N GLY A 52 13.19 10.24 1.18
CA GLY A 52 14.65 10.14 1.20
C GLY A 52 15.35 11.35 1.85
N LEU A 53 14.61 12.40 2.21
CA LEU A 53 15.12 13.64 2.82
C LEU A 53 14.78 13.74 4.31
N HIS A 54 14.06 12.76 4.85
CA HIS A 54 13.53 12.78 6.21
C HIS A 54 14.04 11.60 7.02
N ASP A 55 14.22 11.82 8.32
CA ASP A 55 14.47 10.74 9.27
C ASP A 55 13.16 9.99 9.57
N LYS A 56 13.27 8.72 9.95
CA LYS A 56 12.10 7.86 10.25
C LYS A 56 11.21 8.40 11.38
N ASN A 57 11.75 9.24 12.26
CA ASN A 57 11.05 9.81 13.40
C ASN A 57 10.39 11.17 13.10
N ASP A 58 10.59 11.75 11.92
CA ASP A 58 10.04 13.06 11.55
C ASP A 58 8.51 13.01 11.38
N GLY A 59 7.98 11.84 11.03
CA GLY A 59 6.55 11.62 10.86
C GLY A 59 6.28 10.37 10.03
N MET A 60 5.02 10.19 9.64
CA MET A 60 4.60 8.98 8.91
C MET A 60 4.86 9.02 7.41
N CYS A 61 5.41 10.12 6.86
CA CYS A 61 5.61 10.33 5.42
C CYS A 61 4.30 10.32 4.60
N MET A 62 3.48 11.37 4.75
CA MET A 62 2.26 11.54 3.94
C MET A 62 2.57 11.73 2.45
N ASP A 63 3.76 12.23 2.12
CA ASP A 63 4.24 12.32 0.73
C ASP A 63 4.20 10.98 0.00
N ALA A 64 4.70 9.91 0.64
CA ALA A 64 4.68 8.57 0.06
C ALA A 64 3.25 8.08 -0.19
N ARG A 65 2.29 8.42 0.68
CA ARG A 65 0.88 8.02 0.54
C ARG A 65 0.13 8.81 -0.53
N ALA A 66 0.42 10.10 -0.67
CA ALA A 66 -0.45 11.02 -1.41
C ALA A 66 0.06 11.43 -2.80
N PHE A 67 1.34 11.17 -3.13
CA PHE A 67 1.93 11.64 -4.38
C PHE A 67 1.09 11.25 -5.59
N GLU A 68 0.87 12.23 -6.48
CA GLU A 68 -0.05 12.10 -7.61
C GLU A 68 0.30 10.90 -8.51
N GLY A 69 -0.71 10.09 -8.82
CA GLY A 69 -0.59 8.96 -9.74
C GLY A 69 0.02 7.68 -9.13
N ASN A 70 0.23 7.62 -7.81
CA ASN A 70 0.57 6.35 -7.16
C ASN A 70 -0.61 5.37 -7.20
N PHE A 71 -0.33 4.07 -7.09
CA PHE A 71 -1.31 3.10 -6.60
C PHE A 71 -0.97 2.78 -5.15
N LEU A 72 -1.89 2.99 -4.22
CA LEU A 72 -1.69 2.71 -2.81
C LEU A 72 -2.62 1.57 -2.39
N PHE A 73 -2.03 0.50 -1.84
CA PHE A 73 -2.79 -0.51 -1.10
C PHE A 73 -2.30 -0.63 0.34
N SER A 74 -3.18 -1.11 1.21
CA SER A 74 -2.88 -1.39 2.61
C SER A 74 -3.18 -2.85 3.00
N THR A 75 -2.66 -3.28 4.14
CA THR A 75 -2.87 -4.62 4.72
C THR A 75 -3.32 -4.56 6.18
N GLY A 76 -3.93 -5.64 6.64
CA GLY A 76 -4.26 -5.85 8.05
C GLY A 76 -5.68 -5.40 8.41
N PRO A 77 -5.86 -4.44 9.32
CA PRO A 77 -7.18 -4.11 9.88
C PRO A 77 -8.12 -3.52 8.82
N ASN A 78 -9.42 -3.78 8.99
CA ASN A 78 -10.47 -3.16 8.17
C ASN A 78 -11.76 -2.88 8.95
N THR A 79 -11.72 -2.91 10.29
CA THR A 79 -12.87 -2.63 11.16
C THR A 79 -13.40 -1.20 11.03
N GLU A 80 -12.59 -0.25 10.57
CA GLU A 80 -12.97 1.16 10.38
C GLU A 80 -14.16 1.36 9.40
N VAL A 81 -14.36 0.40 8.49
CA VAL A 81 -15.48 0.35 7.54
C VAL A 81 -16.39 -0.86 7.79
N GLY A 82 -16.37 -1.43 9.00
CA GLY A 82 -17.23 -2.56 9.38
C GLY A 82 -16.72 -3.95 8.95
N GLY A 83 -15.46 -4.06 8.53
CA GLY A 83 -14.82 -5.35 8.28
C GLY A 83 -14.54 -6.14 9.56
N THR A 84 -14.13 -7.40 9.42
CA THR A 84 -13.95 -8.33 10.54
C THR A 84 -12.56 -8.32 11.16
N ARG A 85 -11.56 -7.77 10.47
CA ARG A 85 -10.15 -7.88 10.87
C ARG A 85 -9.74 -6.71 11.74
N LYS A 86 -9.30 -7.03 12.96
CA LYS A 86 -8.90 -6.08 14.00
C LYS A 86 -7.42 -6.17 14.38
N THR A 87 -6.65 -6.89 13.56
CA THR A 87 -5.21 -7.05 13.76
C THR A 87 -4.47 -5.72 13.89
N PRO A 88 -3.46 -5.63 14.77
CA PRO A 88 -2.72 -4.38 14.96
C PRO A 88 -1.67 -4.10 13.89
N CYS A 89 -1.28 -5.11 13.10
CA CYS A 89 -0.30 -4.91 12.03
C CYS A 89 -0.92 -4.20 10.84
N HIS A 90 -0.31 -3.11 10.40
CA HIS A 90 -0.77 -2.30 9.28
C HIS A 90 0.41 -1.85 8.44
N LEU A 91 0.29 -1.97 7.11
CA LEU A 91 1.28 -1.51 6.15
C LEU A 91 0.59 -0.71 5.05
N ASP A 92 1.18 0.42 4.66
CA ASP A 92 0.81 1.22 3.49
C ASP A 92 1.90 1.11 2.42
N ILE A 93 1.55 0.69 1.21
CA ILE A 93 2.52 0.39 0.15
C ILE A 93 2.13 1.13 -1.15
N PRO A 94 2.73 2.31 -1.41
CA PRO A 94 2.55 3.02 -2.66
C PRO A 94 3.45 2.46 -3.77
N LEU A 95 2.88 2.24 -4.95
CA LEU A 95 3.56 1.78 -6.16
C LEU A 95 3.59 2.90 -7.21
N ARG A 96 4.70 2.99 -7.95
CA ARG A 96 4.87 3.92 -9.08
C ARG A 96 4.59 3.19 -10.40
N HIS A 97 4.28 3.98 -11.42
CA HIS A 97 4.16 3.49 -12.80
C HIS A 97 3.06 2.43 -12.99
N CYS A 98 1.99 2.50 -12.20
CA CYS A 98 0.83 1.64 -12.37
C CYS A 98 -0.13 2.22 -13.41
N ASP A 99 -0.79 1.32 -14.13
CA ASP A 99 -2.06 1.58 -14.78
C ASP A 99 -3.17 1.20 -13.79
N ILE A 100 -4.15 2.08 -13.58
CA ILE A 100 -5.24 1.88 -12.62
C ILE A 100 -6.55 2.04 -13.38
N TYR A 101 -7.41 1.03 -13.26
CA TYR A 101 -8.69 0.96 -13.96
C TYR A 101 -9.83 0.88 -12.94
N LEU A 102 -10.91 1.61 -13.21
CA LEU A 102 -12.22 1.37 -12.61
C LEU A 102 -13.08 0.69 -13.68
N ASP A 103 -13.43 -0.56 -13.44
CA ASP A 103 -13.95 -1.45 -14.48
C ASP A 103 -13.02 -1.43 -15.70
N ASP A 104 -13.52 -1.04 -16.87
CA ASP A 104 -12.73 -0.93 -18.12
C ASP A 104 -12.15 0.48 -18.36
N GLN A 105 -12.38 1.43 -17.44
CA GLN A 105 -11.97 2.83 -17.59
C GLN A 105 -10.65 3.12 -16.86
N ALA A 106 -9.60 3.45 -17.61
CA ALA A 106 -8.33 3.91 -17.04
C ALA A 106 -8.49 5.27 -16.34
N VAL A 107 -8.12 5.33 -15.06
CA VAL A 107 -8.06 6.57 -14.26
C VAL A 107 -6.62 7.06 -14.06
N VAL A 108 -5.65 6.15 -14.10
CA VAL A 108 -4.20 6.44 -14.11
C VAL A 108 -3.55 5.56 -15.18
N ALA A 109 -2.63 6.11 -15.98
CA ALA A 109 -1.80 5.35 -16.91
C ALA A 109 -0.33 5.73 -16.79
N GLY A 110 0.55 4.74 -16.66
CA GLY A 110 1.99 4.93 -16.46
C GLY A 110 2.34 5.74 -15.20
N GLY A 111 1.44 5.79 -14.22
CA GLY A 111 1.54 6.68 -13.05
C GLY A 111 1.11 8.13 -13.29
N VAL A 112 0.36 8.42 -14.36
CA VAL A 112 -0.20 9.75 -14.67
C VAL A 112 -1.72 9.70 -14.60
N VAL A 113 -2.33 10.61 -13.83
CA VAL A 113 -3.80 10.72 -13.69
C VAL A 113 -4.41 11.22 -14.99
N LEU A 114 -5.41 10.50 -15.52
CA LEU A 114 -6.02 10.77 -16.83
C LEU A 114 -7.30 11.61 -16.77
N ALA A 115 -8.11 11.44 -15.72
CA ALA A 115 -9.36 12.15 -15.53
C ALA A 115 -9.18 13.24 -14.45
N ARG A 116 -9.41 14.49 -14.83
CA ARG A 116 -9.56 15.64 -13.93
C ARG A 116 -10.87 16.35 -14.23
#